data_AF-A0A0A9ZGQ2-F1
#
_entry.id   AF-A0A0A9ZGQ2-F1
#
_cell.length_a   1.000
_cell.length_b   1.000
_cell.length_c   1.000
_cell.angle_alpha   90.00
_cell.angle_beta   90.00
_cell.angle_gamma   90.00
#
_symmetry.space_group_name_H-M   'P 1'
#
loop_
_entity.id
_entity.type
_entity.pdbx_description
1 polymer ?
#
loop_
_entity_poly.entity_id
_entity_poly.type
_entity_poly.pdbx_seq_one_letter_code
_entity_poly.pdbx_strand_id
1 'polypeptide(L)'
;SEAGITHEEADSIQQGNPPTSQKGKCYVACVLKSLGVVDQQGKISVDDANRLIEMYSTEANDAKEKTKQAVTACAREANRSRNQCDVSYRMMRCLLRKRGRPAQTRNITIGLPQTITFQLPPLSFTLFSVG
;
A
#
# COMPACT_ATOMS: atom_id res chain seq x y z
N SER A 1 -2.69 -4.24 17.75
CA SER A 1 -2.26 -4.02 16.36
C SER A 1 -0.75 -4.17 16.26
N GLU A 2 -0.27 -5.06 15.38
CA GLU A 2 1.13 -5.50 15.27
C GLU A 2 2.11 -4.39 14.83
N ALA A 3 1.61 -3.27 14.31
CA ALA A 3 2.41 -2.10 13.93
C ALA A 3 2.32 -0.92 14.92
N GLY A 4 1.61 -1.07 16.04
CA GLY A 4 1.50 -0.05 17.08
C GLY A 4 0.68 1.20 16.70
N ILE A 5 -0.13 1.12 15.65
CA ILE A 5 -1.10 2.16 15.23
C ILE A 5 -2.54 1.73 15.53
N THR A 6 -3.48 2.67 15.63
CA THR A 6 -4.90 2.34 15.80
C THR A 6 -5.51 1.84 14.49
N HIS A 7 -6.65 1.15 14.57
CA HIS A 7 -7.41 0.77 13.37
C HIS A 7 -7.83 2.00 12.56
N GLU A 8 -8.28 3.05 13.23
CA GLU A 8 -8.65 4.33 12.61
C GLU A 8 -7.48 4.97 11.84
N GLU A 9 -6.26 4.95 12.41
CA GLU A 9 -5.07 5.45 11.73
C GLU A 9 -4.72 4.58 10.52
N ALA A 10 -4.86 3.26 10.63
CA ALA A 10 -4.65 2.34 9.52
C ALA A 10 -5.65 2.59 8.38
N ASP A 11 -6.94 2.75 8.69
CA ASP A 11 -8.01 3.03 7.73
C ASP A 11 -7.79 4.38 7.05
N SER A 12 -7.39 5.40 7.82
CA SER A 12 -7.05 6.72 7.28
C SER A 12 -5.89 6.64 6.27
N ILE A 13 -4.86 5.85 6.56
CA ILE A 13 -3.74 5.60 5.65
C ILE A 13 -4.20 4.89 4.38
N GLN A 14 -5.07 3.88 4.49
CA GLN A 14 -5.63 3.17 3.33
C GLN A 14 -6.46 4.09 2.42
N GLN A 15 -7.13 5.08 3.00
CA GLN A 15 -7.87 6.11 2.26
C GLN A 15 -6.95 7.16 1.61
N GLY A 16 -5.63 7.01 1.72
CA GLY A 16 -4.65 7.91 1.11
C GLY A 16 -4.32 9.13 1.96
N ASN A 17 -4.73 9.17 3.23
CA ASN A 17 -4.32 10.23 4.14
C ASN A 17 -2.92 9.92 4.70
N PRO A 18 -1.93 10.79 4.50
CA PRO A 18 -0.57 10.53 4.96
C PRO A 18 -0.49 10.58 6.49
N PRO A 19 0.14 9.59 7.15
CA PRO A 19 0.29 9.58 8.58
C PRO A 19 1.29 10.65 9.03
N THR A 20 1.03 11.26 10.18
CA THR A 20 1.93 12.24 10.79
C THR A 20 2.80 11.59 11.87
N SER A 21 2.30 10.54 12.51
CA SER A 21 2.98 9.81 13.57
C SER A 21 4.15 8.98 13.02
N GLN A 22 5.20 8.81 13.84
CA GLN A 22 6.34 7.96 13.45
C GLN A 22 5.91 6.49 13.23
N LYS A 23 4.98 6.00 14.07
CA LYS A 23 4.45 4.64 13.96
C LYS A 23 3.66 4.45 12.67
N GLY A 24 2.82 5.41 12.29
CA GLY A 24 2.09 5.41 11.02
C GLY A 24 3.00 5.42 9.81
N LYS A 25 4.08 6.22 9.81
CA LYS A 25 5.09 6.17 8.74
C LYS A 25 5.75 4.80 8.62
N CYS A 26 6.08 4.18 9.75
CA CYS A 26 6.67 2.84 9.76
C CYS A 26 5.66 1.76 9.36
N TYR A 27 4.38 1.94 9.64
CA TYR A 27 3.32 1.07 9.15
C TYR A 27 3.25 1.08 7.62
N VAL A 28 3.31 2.25 6.98
CA VAL A 28 3.38 2.34 5.50
C VAL A 28 4.60 1.57 4.97
N ALA A 29 5.76 1.69 5.62
CA ALA A 29 6.95 0.92 5.25
C ALA A 29 6.76 -0.59 5.40
N CYS A 30 6.10 -1.03 6.47
CA CYS A 30 5.78 -2.43 6.70
C CYS A 30 4.90 -2.98 5.55
N VAL A 31 3.83 -2.27 5.20
CA VAL A 31 2.94 -2.67 4.10
C VAL A 31 3.69 -2.73 2.77
N LEU A 32 4.47 -1.69 2.43
CA LEU A 32 5.24 -1.69 1.18
C LEU A 32 6.32 -2.77 1.13
N LYS A 33 6.89 -3.13 2.28
CA LYS A 33 7.84 -4.25 2.39
C LYS A 33 7.14 -5.60 2.20
N SER A 34 5.96 -5.80 2.77
CA SER A 34 5.16 -7.01 2.57
C SER A 34 4.73 -7.18 1.11
N LEU A 35 4.56 -6.08 0.38
CA LEU A 35 4.31 -6.07 -1.06
C LEU A 35 5.58 -6.25 -1.92
N GLY A 36 6.76 -6.33 -1.31
CA GLY A 36 8.04 -6.46 -2.01
C GLY A 36 8.54 -5.17 -2.69
N VAL A 37 7.89 -4.03 -2.45
CA VAL A 37 8.29 -2.73 -3.05
C VAL A 37 9.49 -2.12 -2.32
N VAL A 38 9.58 -2.35 -1.01
CA VAL A 38 10.73 -1.94 -0.20
C VAL A 38 11.69 -3.10 -0.12
N ASP A 39 12.90 -2.90 -0.61
CA ASP A 39 13.97 -3.90 -0.60
C ASP A 39 14.53 -4.15 0.82
N GLN A 40 15.48 -5.06 0.93
CA GLN A 40 16.15 -5.37 2.20
C GLN A 40 16.94 -4.20 2.79
N GLN A 41 17.30 -3.21 1.97
CA GLN A 41 18.03 -2.00 2.35
C GLN A 41 17.09 -0.86 2.77
N GLY A 42 15.77 -1.09 2.75
CA GLY A 42 14.77 -0.09 3.10
C GLY A 42 14.56 0.95 1.99
N LYS A 43 14.88 0.63 0.73
CA LYS A 43 14.72 1.49 -0.45
C LYS A 43 13.56 1.02 -1.31
N ILE A 44 12.93 1.96 -2.01
CA ILE A 44 11.91 1.66 -3.01
C ILE A 44 12.60 1.05 -4.24
N SER A 45 12.21 -0.17 -4.58
CA SER A 45 12.49 -0.82 -5.86
C SER A 45 11.50 -0.34 -6.91
N VAL A 46 11.99 0.33 -7.94
CA VAL A 46 11.15 0.82 -9.06
C VAL A 46 10.60 -0.35 -9.86
N ASP A 47 11.39 -1.40 -10.05
CA ASP A 47 11.00 -2.55 -10.86
C ASP A 47 9.89 -3.35 -10.19
N ASP A 48 10.01 -3.61 -8.88
CA ASP A 48 8.98 -4.32 -8.12
C ASP A 48 7.70 -3.47 -8.01
N ALA A 49 7.83 -2.16 -7.80
CA ALA A 49 6.68 -1.25 -7.83
C ALA A 49 5.96 -1.26 -9.19
N ASN A 50 6.72 -1.23 -10.30
CA ASN A 50 6.15 -1.28 -11.64
C ASN A 50 5.49 -2.63 -11.93
N ARG A 51 6.06 -3.73 -11.43
CA ARG A 51 5.46 -5.07 -11.53
C ARG A 51 4.09 -5.12 -10.86
N LEU A 52 3.96 -4.54 -9.66
CA LEU A 52 2.66 -4.46 -8.99
C LEU A 52 1.64 -3.61 -9.76
N ILE A 53 2.08 -2.51 -10.38
CA ILE A 53 1.21 -1.69 -11.24
C ILE A 53 0.68 -2.54 -12.41
N GLU A 54 1.53 -3.36 -13.02
CA GLU A 54 1.10 -4.22 -14.14
C GLU A 54 0.12 -5.31 -13.71
N MET A 55 0.37 -5.93 -12.56
CA MET A 55 -0.43 -7.04 -12.06
C MET A 55 -1.79 -6.60 -11.51
N TYR A 56 -1.85 -5.45 -10.81
CA TYR A 56 -3.02 -5.07 -10.02
C TYR A 56 -3.77 -3.84 -10.53
N SER A 57 -3.16 -3.00 -11.36
CA SER A 57 -3.87 -1.82 -11.90
C SER A 57 -4.83 -2.22 -13.01
N THR A 58 -6.09 -1.82 -12.85
CA THR A 58 -7.14 -1.93 -13.88
C THR A 58 -7.23 -0.70 -14.78
N GLU A 59 -6.35 0.29 -14.59
CA GLU A 59 -6.32 1.49 -15.42
C GLU A 59 -5.80 1.21 -16.84
N ALA A 60 -6.11 2.11 -17.78
CA ALA A 60 -5.58 2.03 -19.14
C ALA A 60 -4.05 2.15 -19.18
N ASN A 61 -3.42 1.62 -20.23
CA ASN A 61 -1.96 1.55 -20.34
C ASN A 61 -1.28 2.93 -20.25
N ASP A 62 -1.88 3.99 -20.80
CA ASP A 62 -1.34 5.35 -20.71
C ASP A 62 -1.33 5.88 -19.27
N ALA A 63 -2.36 5.56 -18.49
CA ALA A 63 -2.44 5.89 -17.06
C ALA A 63 -1.45 5.06 -16.22
N LYS A 64 -1.25 3.78 -16.57
CA LYS A 64 -0.20 2.94 -15.98
C LYS A 64 1.18 3.54 -16.23
N GLU A 65 1.50 3.93 -17.46
CA GLU A 65 2.80 4.54 -17.79
C GLU A 65 3.04 5.86 -17.05
N LYS A 66 2.03 6.74 -16.95
CA LYS A 66 2.11 7.94 -16.12
C LYS A 66 2.38 7.62 -14.65
N THR A 67 1.75 6.56 -14.14
CA THR A 67 1.99 6.10 -12.76
C THR A 67 3.41 5.56 -12.58
N LYS A 68 3.94 4.76 -13.52
CA LYS A 68 5.34 4.26 -13.48
C LYS A 68 6.36 5.38 -13.54
N GLN A 69 6.12 6.41 -14.35
CA GLN A 69 6.95 7.62 -14.38
C GLN A 69 6.93 8.36 -13.04
N ALA A 70 5.74 8.49 -12.43
CA ALA A 70 5.61 9.07 -11.10
C ALA A 70 6.36 8.25 -10.04
N VAL A 71 6.23 6.92 -10.06
CA VAL A 71 6.97 5.99 -9.19
C VAL A 71 8.47 6.19 -9.33
N THR A 72 8.99 6.22 -10.54
CA THR A 72 10.43 6.41 -10.81
C THR A 72 10.94 7.73 -10.21
N ALA A 73 10.22 8.82 -10.45
CA ALA A 73 10.58 10.12 -9.91
C ALA A 73 10.50 10.17 -8.38
N CYS A 74 9.45 9.57 -7.80
CA CYS A 74 9.23 9.58 -6.36
C CYS A 74 10.19 8.65 -5.60
N ALA A 75 10.57 7.51 -6.18
CA ALA A 75 11.58 6.62 -5.62
C ALA A 75 12.93 7.33 -5.50
N ARG A 76 13.34 8.10 -6.53
CA ARG A 76 14.56 8.93 -6.48
C ARG A 76 14.53 9.96 -5.36
N GLU A 77 13.37 10.57 -5.07
CA GLU A 77 13.21 11.53 -3.96
C GLU A 77 13.23 10.81 -2.61
N ALA A 78 12.48 9.72 -2.49
CA ALA A 78 12.31 8.95 -1.26
C ALA A 78 13.61 8.29 -0.80
N ASN A 79 14.34 7.64 -1.72
CA ASN A 79 15.53 6.85 -1.44
C ASN A 79 16.73 7.68 -0.97
N ARG A 80 16.63 9.02 -0.98
CA ARG A 80 17.60 9.92 -0.34
C ARG A 80 17.57 9.81 1.19
N SER A 81 16.45 9.36 1.77
CA SER A 81 16.36 9.10 3.21
C SER A 81 17.11 7.82 3.58
N ARG A 82 17.75 7.82 4.76
CA ARG A 82 18.37 6.62 5.35
C ARG A 82 17.40 5.80 6.22
N ASN A 83 16.27 6.39 6.61
CA ASN A 83 15.25 5.74 7.42
C ASN A 83 14.13 5.17 6.52
N GLN A 84 13.90 3.86 6.56
CA GLN A 84 12.91 3.16 5.73
C GLN A 84 11.46 3.65 5.93
N CYS A 85 11.11 4.08 7.14
CA CYS A 85 9.79 4.67 7.45
C CYS A 85 9.63 6.00 6.73
N ASP A 86 10.69 6.82 6.73
CA ASP A 86 10.70 8.08 6.00
C ASP A 86 10.78 7.90 4.48
N VAL A 87 11.50 6.89 3.99
CA VAL A 87 11.51 6.52 2.56
C VAL A 87 10.07 6.27 2.10
N SER A 88 9.36 5.39 2.79
CA SER A 88 8.00 4.99 2.44
C SER A 88 6.99 6.14 2.55
N TYR A 89 7.12 6.96 3.60
CA TYR A 89 6.32 8.17 3.75
C TYR A 89 6.56 9.19 2.64
N ARG A 90 7.83 9.45 2.29
CA ARG A 90 8.22 10.38 1.21
C ARG A 90 7.72 9.89 -0.15
N MET A 91 7.81 8.59 -0.39
CA MET A 91 7.29 7.96 -1.60
C MET A 91 5.79 8.24 -1.74
N MET A 92 5.01 7.92 -0.70
CA MET A 92 3.57 8.15 -0.70
C MET A 92 3.20 9.62 -0.89
N ARG A 93 3.85 10.54 -0.16
CA ARG A 93 3.61 11.98 -0.31
C ARG A 93 3.93 12.48 -1.72
N CYS A 94 5.02 12.01 -2.31
CA CYS A 94 5.41 12.42 -3.65
C CYS A 94 4.37 11.94 -4.69
N LEU A 95 3.88 10.71 -4.56
CA LEU A 95 2.83 10.18 -5.43
C LEU A 95 1.52 11.00 -5.30
N LEU A 96 1.11 11.33 -4.08
CA LEU A 96 -0.07 12.17 -3.83
C LEU A 96 0.07 13.57 -4.46
N ARG A 97 1.26 14.17 -4.38
CA ARG A 97 1.56 15.45 -5.07
C ARG A 97 1.43 15.33 -6.59
N LYS A 98 1.87 14.22 -7.18
CA LYS A 98 1.86 14.02 -8.64
C LYS A 98 0.50 13.61 -9.19
N ARG A 99 -0.31 12.87 -8.43
CA ARG A 99 -1.69 12.52 -8.81
C ARG A 99 -2.68 13.68 -8.60
N GLY A 100 -2.30 14.68 -7.80
CA GLY A 100 -3.27 15.62 -7.22
C GLY A 100 -4.04 14.92 -6.09
N ARG A 101 -4.38 15.64 -5.03
CA ARG A 101 -5.24 15.11 -3.95
C ARG A 101 -6.48 14.46 -4.61
N PRO A 102 -6.83 13.19 -4.31
CA PRO A 102 -8.23 12.82 -4.45
C PRO A 102 -8.97 13.75 -3.49
N ALA A 103 -9.69 14.73 -4.02
CA ALA A 103 -10.69 15.41 -3.24
C ALA A 103 -11.60 14.30 -2.70
N GLN A 104 -11.62 14.13 -1.39
CA GLN A 104 -12.68 13.38 -0.73
C GLN A 104 -13.99 14.00 -1.21
N THR A 105 -14.70 13.31 -2.11
CA THR A 105 -16.13 13.42 -2.47
C THR A 105 -16.33 12.79 -3.85
N ARG A 106 -16.29 11.46 -3.89
CA ARG A 106 -17.39 10.78 -4.57
C ARG A 106 -18.06 9.98 -3.49
N ASN A 107 -19.31 10.30 -3.19
CA ASN A 107 -20.24 9.29 -2.68
C ASN A 107 -20.29 8.23 -3.77
N ILE A 108 -19.33 7.30 -3.75
CA ILE A 108 -19.43 6.10 -4.54
C ILE A 108 -20.45 5.30 -3.77
N THR A 109 -21.71 5.38 -4.18
CA THR A 109 -22.65 4.31 -3.91
C THR A 109 -22.07 3.10 -4.63
N ILE A 110 -21.21 2.36 -3.93
CA ILE A 110 -20.78 1.04 -4.36
C ILE A 110 -22.04 0.21 -4.20
N GLY A 111 -22.86 0.16 -5.24
CA GLY A 111 -23.78 -0.95 -5.39
C GLY A 111 -22.91 -2.17 -5.53
N LEU A 112 -22.57 -2.82 -4.40
CA LEU A 112 -21.94 -4.13 -4.39
C LEU A 112 -22.87 -5.06 -5.18
N PRO A 113 -22.52 -5.52 -6.39
CA PRO A 113 -23.21 -6.64 -6.97
C PRO A 113 -22.63 -7.86 -6.25
N GLN A 114 -23.30 -8.18 -5.15
CA GLN A 114 -23.35 -9.49 -4.54
C GLN A 114 -22.17 -9.82 -3.62
N THR A 115 -22.54 -10.29 -2.43
CA THR A 115 -21.72 -10.95 -1.43
C THR A 115 -20.73 -11.91 -2.07
N ILE A 116 -19.43 -11.63 -1.96
CA ILE A 116 -18.41 -12.64 -2.23
C ILE A 116 -18.50 -13.65 -1.09
N THR A 117 -19.28 -14.72 -1.29
CA THR A 117 -19.25 -15.89 -0.43
C THR A 117 -17.92 -16.58 -0.67
N PHE A 118 -16.91 -16.26 0.14
CA PHE A 118 -15.72 -17.09 0.24
C PHE A 118 -16.15 -18.43 0.84
N GLN A 119 -16.44 -19.43 -0.01
CA GLN A 119 -16.43 -20.82 0.42
C GLN A 119 -14.98 -21.18 0.73
N LEU A 120 -14.59 -20.94 1.98
CA LEU A 120 -13.43 -21.59 2.57
C LEU A 120 -13.69 -23.11 2.49
N PRO A 121 -12.78 -23.90 1.89
CA PRO A 121 -12.85 -25.35 2.06
C PRO A 121 -12.79 -25.63 3.57
N PRO A 122 -13.57 -26.59 4.10
CA PRO A 122 -13.54 -26.90 5.52
C PRO A 122 -12.11 -27.32 5.88
N LEU A 123 -11.45 -26.46 6.66
CA LEU A 123 -10.26 -26.86 7.40
C LEU A 123 -10.73 -27.97 8.34
N SER A 124 -10.45 -29.21 7.96
CA SER A 124 -10.54 -30.34 8.88
C SER A 124 -9.48 -30.11 9.97
N PHE A 125 -9.87 -29.35 10.99
CA PHE A 125 -9.27 -29.38 12.31
C PHE A 125 -9.53 -30.77 12.89
N THR A 126 -8.72 -31.76 12.50
CA THR A 126 -8.54 -32.91 13.37
C THR A 126 -7.55 -32.48 14.45
N LEU A 127 -8.15 -32.15 15.59
CA LEU A 127 -7.49 -31.98 16.86
C LEU A 127 -6.40 -33.03 17.07
N PHE A 128 -5.22 -32.56 17.44
CA PHE A 128 -4.39 -33.27 18.40
C PHE A 128 -5.24 -33.57 19.64
N SER A 129 -5.60 -34.84 19.86
CA SER A 129 -6.01 -35.34 21.17
C SER A 129 -5.26 -36.65 21.44
N VAL A 130 -4.26 -36.53 22.32
CA VAL A 130 -3.93 -37.45 23.41
C VAL A 130 -4.15 -38.95 23.15
N GLY A 131 -3.04 -39.67 23.05
CA GLY A 131 -2.90 -41.11 23.22
C GLY A 131 -1.44 -41.43 23.47
#